data_AF-A0A4D9D0C9-F1
#
_entry.id   AF-A0A4D9D0C9-F1
#
_cell.length_a   1.000
_cell.length_b   1.000
_cell.length_c   1.000
_cell.angle_alpha   90.00
_cell.angle_beta   90.00
_cell.angle_gamma   90.00
#
_symmetry.space_group_name_H-M   'P 1'
#
loop_
_entity.id
_entity.type
_entity.pdbx_description
1 polymer ?
#
loop_
_entity_poly.entity_id
_entity_poly.type
_entity_poly.pdbx_seq_one_letter_code
_entity_poly.pdbx_strand_id
1 'polypeptide(L)'
;MTYLYALYAHVLEWMLDRAGWGWCTPTSAVVSTIREERGANLSPLSAMAKVTPLVKPKSIVKKRTKKFGRFQADRFMRIARTSWRKPKGIDGRARRRFKGSTLMPNIGYGSDAKTRNLLPNGFYKFVVNNPKEVELLLLHNRKYSAEIAHNVSSRKRKAIVEKAEQLGVKVTNAAAKLRAEEDA
;
A
#
# COMPACT_ATOMS: atom_id res chain seq x y z
N MET A 1 -11.81 60.21 -30.61
CA MET A 1 -12.00 59.36 -29.41
C MET A 1 -10.78 59.45 -28.49
N THR A 2 -10.45 60.65 -28.01
CA THR A 2 -9.29 60.91 -27.13
C THR A 2 -9.61 61.89 -26.00
N TYR A 3 -10.84 62.42 -25.93
CA TYR A 3 -11.24 63.45 -24.95
C TYR A 3 -12.11 62.93 -23.80
N LEU A 4 -12.54 61.66 -23.82
CA LEU A 4 -13.32 61.02 -22.74
C LEU A 4 -12.46 60.27 -21.72
N TYR A 5 -11.18 60.03 -21.99
CA TYR A 5 -10.25 59.39 -21.04
C TYR A 5 -9.50 60.39 -20.15
N ALA A 6 -9.32 61.63 -20.60
CA ALA A 6 -8.61 62.65 -19.82
C ALA A 6 -9.43 63.19 -18.63
N LEU A 7 -10.77 63.23 -18.74
CA LEU A 7 -11.63 63.67 -17.64
C LEU A 7 -11.80 62.61 -16.54
N TYR A 8 -11.59 61.33 -16.84
CA TYR A 8 -11.72 60.24 -15.86
C TYR A 8 -10.45 60.08 -15.01
N ALA A 9 -9.26 60.39 -15.56
CA ALA A 9 -8.00 60.34 -14.83
C ALA A 9 -7.88 61.48 -13.79
N HIS A 10 -8.38 62.68 -14.10
CA HIS A 10 -8.26 63.83 -13.20
C HIS A 10 -9.19 63.79 -11.98
N VAL A 11 -10.28 63.04 -12.04
CA VAL A 11 -11.19 62.84 -10.89
C VAL A 11 -10.69 61.73 -9.96
N LEU A 12 -9.97 60.73 -10.48
CA LEU A 12 -9.43 59.63 -9.67
C LEU A 12 -8.18 60.04 -8.85
N GLU A 13 -7.35 60.92 -9.39
CA GLU A 13 -6.15 61.44 -8.71
C GLU A 13 -6.52 62.43 -7.59
N TRP A 14 -7.66 63.12 -7.69
CA TRP A 14 -8.17 64.02 -6.65
C TRP A 14 -8.87 63.30 -5.49
N MET A 15 -9.29 62.04 -5.66
CA MET A 15 -9.88 61.24 -4.57
C MET A 15 -8.84 60.56 -3.67
N LEU A 16 -7.59 60.42 -4.12
CA LEU A 16 -6.54 59.72 -3.37
C LEU A 16 -5.67 60.63 -2.50
N ASP A 17 -5.88 61.96 -2.54
CA ASP A 17 -5.07 62.93 -1.78
C ASP A 17 -5.83 63.60 -0.62
N ARG A 18 -6.95 63.02 -0.17
CA ARG A 18 -7.77 63.59 0.92
C ARG A 18 -8.12 62.65 2.08
N ALA A 19 -7.42 61.53 2.20
CA ALA A 19 -7.45 60.68 3.39
C ALA A 19 -6.03 60.57 3.96
N GLY A 20 -5.67 61.52 4.82
CA GLY A 20 -4.38 61.53 5.52
C GLY A 20 -4.19 60.29 6.37
N TRP A 21 -3.33 59.39 5.92
CA TRP A 21 -2.74 58.30 6.71
C TRP A 21 -1.23 58.32 6.44
N GLY A 22 -0.54 59.18 7.17
CA GLY A 22 0.92 59.21 7.19
C GLY A 22 1.46 57.99 7.90
N TRP A 23 2.26 57.19 7.20
CA TRP A 23 3.09 56.18 7.84
C TRP A 23 4.39 56.83 8.29
N CYS A 24 4.41 57.15 9.59
CA CYS A 24 5.58 57.51 10.36
C CYS A 24 6.53 56.30 10.43
N THR A 25 7.79 56.48 10.04
CA THR A 25 8.84 55.48 10.25
C THR A 25 9.18 55.33 11.74
N PRO A 26 9.43 54.13 12.26
CA PRO A 26 10.27 53.95 13.43
C PRO A 26 11.64 53.41 13.05
N THR A 27 12.65 54.19 13.40
CA THR A 27 14.05 53.83 13.52
C THR A 27 14.29 52.76 14.60
N SER A 28 15.18 51.83 14.28
CA SER A 28 16.21 51.22 15.14
C SER A 28 15.81 50.61 16.50
N ALA A 29 16.14 49.33 16.61
CA ALA A 29 16.72 48.65 17.78
C ALA A 29 15.81 47.70 18.60
N VAL A 30 16.30 46.46 18.68
CA VAL A 30 16.08 45.46 19.75
C VAL A 30 14.74 44.73 19.80
N VAL A 31 14.30 44.09 18.70
CA VAL A 31 13.61 42.76 18.77
C VAL A 31 13.88 41.98 17.47
N SER A 32 15.16 41.75 17.14
CA SER A 32 15.55 40.64 16.25
C SER A 32 15.96 39.42 17.09
N THR A 33 15.22 39.21 18.19
CA THR A 33 15.39 38.07 19.07
C THR A 33 14.82 36.84 18.37
N ILE A 34 15.73 36.10 17.72
CA ILE A 34 15.77 34.63 17.76
C ILE A 34 14.44 33.98 17.32
N ARG A 35 14.13 34.00 16.01
CA ARG A 35 13.13 33.06 15.49
C ARG A 35 13.23 32.77 13.99
N GLU A 36 14.41 32.46 13.46
CA GLU A 36 14.47 31.89 12.10
C GLU A 36 15.68 30.96 11.87
N GLU A 37 16.27 30.39 12.92
CA GLU A 37 17.34 29.37 12.75
C GLU A 37 17.26 28.30 13.85
N ARG A 38 16.17 27.53 13.88
CA ARG A 38 16.17 26.21 14.54
C ARG A 38 15.26 25.27 13.78
N GLY A 39 15.87 24.38 12.99
CA GLY A 39 15.17 23.22 12.46
C GLY A 39 15.40 22.87 11.00
N ALA A 40 16.45 23.38 10.35
CA ALA A 40 17.04 22.73 9.17
C ALA A 40 17.74 21.41 9.58
N ASN A 41 16.98 20.50 10.18
CA ASN A 41 17.30 19.12 10.52
C ASN A 41 16.02 18.28 10.46
N LEU A 42 15.16 18.53 9.49
CA LEU A 42 14.43 17.42 8.89
C LEU A 42 15.32 16.95 7.76
N SER A 43 16.23 16.02 8.07
CA SER A 43 16.64 15.09 7.03
C SER A 43 15.33 14.66 6.36
N PRO A 44 15.09 14.89 5.06
CA PRO A 44 14.07 14.10 4.41
C PRO A 44 14.59 12.69 4.66
N LEU A 45 13.91 11.92 5.51
CA LEU A 45 14.05 10.49 5.47
C LEU A 45 13.59 10.17 4.07
N SER A 46 14.62 10.15 3.21
CA SER A 46 14.72 9.69 1.85
C SER A 46 13.42 9.08 1.43
N ALA A 47 12.79 9.58 0.37
CA ALA A 47 11.74 8.85 -0.32
C ALA A 47 12.22 7.39 -0.46
N MET A 48 11.83 6.53 0.49
CA MET A 48 12.68 5.39 0.81
C MET A 48 12.67 4.51 -0.42
N ALA A 49 13.86 4.24 -0.96
CA ALA A 49 14.00 3.41 -2.14
C ALA A 49 13.19 2.13 -1.89
N LYS A 50 12.13 1.94 -2.68
CA LYS A 50 11.20 0.83 -2.48
C LYS A 50 12.00 -0.46 -2.43
N VAL A 51 11.94 -1.16 -1.30
CA VAL A 51 12.70 -2.39 -1.06
C VAL A 51 12.52 -3.33 -2.25
N THR A 52 13.63 -3.62 -2.94
CA THR A 52 13.64 -4.49 -4.11
C THR A 52 14.04 -5.91 -3.71
N PRO A 53 13.41 -6.93 -4.31
CA PRO A 53 13.77 -8.32 -4.03
C PRO A 53 15.23 -8.59 -4.43
N LEU A 54 15.91 -9.45 -3.67
CA LEU A 54 17.33 -9.76 -3.88
C LEU A 54 17.59 -10.43 -5.24
N VAL A 55 16.71 -11.35 -5.62
CA VAL A 55 16.80 -12.12 -6.85
C VAL A 55 15.65 -11.67 -7.75
N LYS A 56 15.94 -11.40 -9.03
CA LYS A 56 14.89 -11.19 -10.04
C LYS A 56 13.98 -12.42 -10.01
N PRO A 57 12.69 -12.28 -9.64
CA PRO A 57 11.85 -13.44 -9.46
C PRO A 57 11.73 -14.16 -10.80
N LYS A 58 12.04 -15.45 -10.83
CA LYS A 58 11.73 -16.31 -11.96
C LYS A 58 10.23 -16.17 -12.25
N SER A 59 9.86 -16.06 -13.53
CA SER A 59 8.46 -15.92 -13.93
C SER A 59 7.61 -17.01 -13.27
N ILE A 60 6.57 -16.59 -12.55
CA ILE A 60 5.73 -17.51 -11.80
C ILE A 60 4.82 -18.22 -12.80
N VAL A 61 5.19 -19.45 -13.15
CA VAL A 61 4.36 -20.31 -14.01
C VAL A 61 3.41 -21.11 -13.12
N LYS A 62 2.11 -20.81 -13.21
CA LYS A 62 1.05 -21.66 -12.64
C LYS A 62 0.56 -22.61 -13.71
N LYS A 63 0.81 -23.92 -13.54
CA LYS A 63 0.37 -24.99 -14.46
C LYS A 63 -1.15 -25.05 -14.65
N ARG A 64 -1.90 -24.58 -13.65
CA ARG A 64 -3.36 -24.48 -13.69
C ARG A 64 -3.81 -23.31 -12.83
N THR A 65 -4.62 -22.42 -13.42
CA THR A 65 -5.21 -21.27 -12.71
C THR A 65 -6.62 -21.59 -12.18
N LYS A 66 -7.38 -22.45 -12.89
CA LYS A 66 -8.75 -22.84 -12.48
C LYS A 66 -8.73 -23.67 -11.21
N LYS A 67 -9.48 -23.23 -10.19
CA LYS A 67 -9.67 -23.96 -8.93
C LYS A 67 -10.27 -25.35 -9.17
N PHE A 68 -9.90 -26.31 -8.33
CA PHE A 68 -10.50 -27.64 -8.34
C PHE A 68 -11.83 -27.62 -7.59
N GLY A 69 -12.93 -27.43 -8.32
CA GLY A 69 -14.28 -27.51 -7.77
C GLY A 69 -14.69 -28.96 -7.50
N ARG A 70 -15.57 -29.17 -6.52
CA ARG A 70 -16.15 -30.49 -6.26
C ARG A 70 -16.99 -30.95 -7.47
N PHE A 71 -17.05 -32.27 -7.69
CA PHE A 71 -17.86 -32.84 -8.76
C PHE A 71 -19.34 -32.44 -8.57
N GLN A 72 -20.02 -32.00 -9.64
CA GLN A 72 -21.40 -31.49 -9.66
C GLN A 72 -21.66 -30.21 -8.83
N ALA A 73 -20.62 -29.46 -8.49
CA ALA A 73 -20.76 -28.17 -7.81
C ALA A 73 -21.50 -27.12 -8.65
N ASP A 74 -21.47 -27.25 -9.98
CA ASP A 74 -22.20 -26.42 -10.94
C ASP A 74 -23.72 -26.64 -10.88
N ARG A 75 -24.17 -27.87 -10.59
CA ARG A 75 -25.59 -28.24 -10.62
C ARG A 75 -26.31 -28.00 -9.30
N PHE A 76 -25.64 -28.19 -8.17
CA PHE A 76 -26.28 -28.17 -6.85
C PHE A 76 -25.72 -27.06 -5.97
N MET A 77 -26.58 -26.11 -5.58
CA MET A 77 -26.20 -24.99 -4.70
C MET A 77 -25.62 -25.47 -3.36
N ARG A 78 -26.16 -26.56 -2.79
CA ARG A 78 -25.63 -27.20 -1.56
C ARG A 78 -24.17 -27.65 -1.68
N ILE A 79 -23.70 -27.91 -2.90
CA ILE A 79 -22.32 -28.37 -3.18
C ILE A 79 -21.46 -27.24 -3.76
N ALA A 80 -22.06 -26.24 -4.40
CA ALA A 80 -21.40 -25.18 -5.15
C ALA A 80 -20.25 -24.47 -4.38
N ARG A 81 -20.45 -24.18 -3.10
CA ARG A 81 -19.46 -23.49 -2.25
C ARG A 81 -18.50 -24.44 -1.51
N THR A 82 -18.55 -25.75 -1.79
CA THR A 82 -17.73 -26.75 -1.09
C THR A 82 -16.35 -26.93 -1.73
N SER A 83 -15.34 -27.16 -0.90
CA SER A 83 -13.98 -27.49 -1.34
C SER A 83 -13.90 -28.85 -2.06
N TRP A 84 -12.80 -29.08 -2.79
CA TRP A 84 -12.51 -30.35 -3.44
C TRP A 84 -12.65 -31.55 -2.49
N ARG A 85 -13.30 -32.62 -2.94
CA ARG A 85 -13.37 -33.92 -2.25
C ARG A 85 -13.18 -35.04 -3.27
N LYS A 86 -12.43 -36.07 -2.90
CA LYS A 86 -12.17 -37.22 -3.78
C LYS A 86 -13.49 -37.99 -4.02
N PRO A 87 -13.95 -38.15 -5.27
CA PRO A 87 -15.16 -38.92 -5.57
C PRO A 87 -14.93 -40.41 -5.30
N LYS A 88 -15.85 -41.04 -4.56
CA LYS A 88 -15.73 -42.44 -4.11
C LYS A 88 -16.62 -43.43 -4.90
N GLY A 89 -17.71 -42.98 -5.51
CA GLY A 89 -18.69 -43.85 -6.17
C GLY A 89 -18.14 -44.65 -7.35
N ILE A 90 -18.68 -45.86 -7.54
CA ILE A 90 -18.21 -46.83 -8.56
C ILE A 90 -18.38 -46.30 -10.00
N ASP A 91 -19.48 -45.62 -10.31
CA ASP A 91 -19.79 -45.11 -11.66
C ASP A 91 -19.41 -43.64 -11.87
N GLY A 92 -18.68 -43.04 -10.92
CA GLY A 92 -18.29 -41.64 -10.99
C GLY A 92 -17.35 -41.36 -12.18
N ARG A 93 -17.81 -40.60 -13.18
CA ARG A 93 -17.01 -40.27 -14.37
C ARG A 93 -15.66 -39.61 -14.04
N ALA A 94 -15.67 -38.70 -13.06
CA ALA A 94 -14.45 -38.03 -12.58
C ALA A 94 -13.47 -39.00 -11.90
N ARG A 95 -13.97 -40.03 -11.18
CA ARG A 95 -13.13 -41.07 -10.56
C ARG A 95 -12.42 -41.91 -11.62
N ARG A 96 -13.16 -42.31 -12.65
CA ARG A 96 -12.66 -43.09 -13.80
C ARG A 96 -11.83 -42.27 -14.80
N ARG A 97 -11.66 -40.96 -14.58
CA ARG A 97 -10.83 -40.04 -15.38
C ARG A 97 -11.25 -39.92 -16.85
N PHE A 98 -12.55 -40.00 -17.15
CA PHE A 98 -13.03 -39.77 -18.51
C PHE A 98 -12.70 -38.34 -18.99
N LYS A 99 -12.32 -38.22 -20.27
CA LYS A 99 -12.12 -36.92 -20.93
C LYS A 99 -13.39 -36.07 -20.85
N GLY A 100 -13.22 -34.76 -20.65
CA GLY A 100 -14.31 -33.80 -20.49
C GLY A 100 -14.94 -33.76 -19.09
N SER A 101 -14.58 -34.67 -18.19
CA SER A 101 -15.02 -34.59 -16.78
C SER A 101 -14.14 -33.64 -15.96
N THR A 102 -14.59 -33.29 -14.75
CA THR A 102 -13.82 -32.49 -13.80
C THR A 102 -12.49 -33.15 -13.46
N LEU A 103 -11.38 -32.50 -13.82
CA LEU A 103 -10.03 -32.97 -13.54
C LEU A 103 -9.77 -33.05 -12.04
N MET A 104 -9.15 -34.15 -11.60
CA MET A 104 -8.74 -34.33 -10.20
C MET A 104 -7.36 -33.68 -9.94
N PRO A 105 -7.12 -33.16 -8.72
CA PRO A 105 -5.79 -32.76 -8.30
C PRO A 105 -4.81 -33.95 -8.34
N ASN A 106 -3.61 -33.69 -8.84
CA ASN A 106 -2.49 -34.62 -8.89
C ASN A 106 -1.19 -33.84 -8.61
N ILE A 107 -0.09 -34.56 -8.34
CA ILE A 107 1.22 -33.94 -8.08
C ILE A 107 1.79 -33.22 -9.31
N GLY A 108 1.40 -33.62 -10.52
CA GLY A 108 1.80 -33.00 -11.77
C GLY A 108 1.42 -31.52 -11.89
N TYR A 109 0.33 -31.10 -11.24
CA TYR A 109 -0.09 -29.69 -11.17
C TYR A 109 0.74 -28.83 -10.19
N GLY A 110 1.63 -29.44 -9.39
CA GLY A 110 2.49 -28.71 -8.45
C GLY A 110 3.39 -27.69 -9.17
N SER A 111 3.52 -26.49 -8.61
CA SER A 111 4.45 -25.46 -9.13
C SER A 111 5.90 -25.83 -8.87
N ASP A 112 6.83 -25.17 -9.58
CA ASP A 112 8.28 -25.27 -9.31
C ASP A 112 8.55 -24.98 -7.82
N ALA A 113 9.46 -25.74 -7.22
CA ALA A 113 9.82 -25.63 -5.81
C ALA A 113 10.32 -24.21 -5.48
N LYS A 114 11.05 -23.58 -6.41
CA LYS A 114 11.59 -22.23 -6.25
C LYS A 114 10.50 -21.15 -6.21
N THR A 115 9.46 -21.29 -7.02
CA THR A 115 8.37 -20.28 -7.15
C THR A 115 7.14 -20.61 -6.30
N ARG A 116 7.16 -21.71 -5.56
CA ARG A 116 6.08 -22.10 -4.66
C ARG A 116 5.92 -21.03 -3.57
N ASN A 117 4.70 -20.54 -3.39
CA ASN A 117 4.33 -19.48 -2.43
C ASN A 117 4.96 -18.09 -2.67
N LEU A 118 5.58 -17.87 -3.82
CA LEU A 118 6.07 -16.55 -4.20
C LEU A 118 4.90 -15.64 -4.61
N LEU A 119 4.89 -14.41 -4.10
CA LEU A 119 3.98 -13.36 -4.51
C LEU A 119 4.40 -12.80 -5.88
N PRO A 120 3.48 -12.19 -6.65
CA PRO A 120 3.83 -11.53 -7.91
C PRO A 120 4.78 -10.34 -7.73
N ASN A 121 4.89 -9.79 -6.52
CA ASN A 121 5.84 -8.74 -6.18
C ASN A 121 7.30 -9.24 -6.00
N GLY A 122 7.53 -10.56 -6.06
CA GLY A 122 8.83 -11.19 -5.90
C GLY A 122 9.24 -11.55 -4.47
N PHE A 123 8.37 -11.35 -3.48
CA PHE A 123 8.62 -11.68 -2.08
C PHE A 123 7.83 -12.92 -1.65
N TYR A 124 8.26 -13.55 -0.55
CA TYR A 124 7.42 -14.52 0.17
C TYR A 124 6.61 -13.80 1.23
N LYS A 125 5.33 -14.15 1.40
CA LYS A 125 4.50 -13.55 2.45
C LYS A 125 4.86 -14.12 3.82
N PHE A 126 4.98 -13.23 4.81
CA PHE A 126 5.10 -13.58 6.22
C PHE A 126 4.00 -12.86 7.01
N VAL A 127 3.17 -13.61 7.73
CA VAL A 127 2.05 -13.03 8.49
C VAL A 127 2.56 -12.54 9.84
N VAL A 128 2.31 -11.28 10.16
CA VAL A 128 2.79 -10.59 11.37
C VAL A 128 1.61 -10.20 12.27
N ASN A 129 1.71 -10.50 13.56
CA ASN A 129 0.72 -10.17 14.58
C ASN A 129 1.19 -9.05 15.54
N ASN A 130 2.51 -8.94 15.76
CA ASN A 130 3.10 -8.03 16.73
C ASN A 130 4.33 -7.30 16.14
N PRO A 131 4.78 -6.17 16.70
CA PRO A 131 5.94 -5.44 16.18
C PRO A 131 7.25 -6.21 16.33
N LYS A 132 7.36 -7.12 17.32
CA LYS A 132 8.54 -7.97 17.53
C LYS A 132 8.76 -8.96 16.38
N GLU A 133 7.69 -9.49 15.80
CA GLU A 133 7.74 -10.37 14.63
C GLU A 133 8.25 -9.66 13.37
N VAL A 134 8.18 -8.33 13.31
CA VAL A 134 8.81 -7.53 12.23
C VAL A 134 10.33 -7.56 12.37
N GLU A 135 10.86 -7.61 13.59
CA GLU A 135 12.31 -7.64 13.84
C GLU A 135 12.94 -8.93 13.32
N LEU A 136 12.19 -10.04 13.32
CA LEU A 136 12.61 -11.31 12.70
C LEU A 136 12.89 -11.17 11.20
N LEU A 137 12.24 -10.19 10.55
CA LEU A 137 12.40 -9.94 9.11
C LEU A 137 13.59 -9.03 8.79
N LEU A 138 14.31 -8.51 9.80
CA LEU A 138 15.47 -7.62 9.59
C LEU A 138 16.52 -8.27 8.68
N LEU A 139 16.88 -9.53 8.96
CA LEU A 139 17.87 -10.28 8.19
C LEU A 139 17.34 -10.75 6.82
N HIS A 140 16.02 -10.73 6.61
CA HIS A 140 15.39 -11.28 5.41
C HIS A 140 14.48 -10.29 4.67
N ASN A 141 14.74 -8.99 4.83
CA ASN A 141 13.98 -7.88 4.25
C ASN A 141 13.79 -7.96 2.72
N ARG A 142 14.77 -8.51 2.00
CA ARG A 142 14.74 -8.66 0.53
C ARG A 142 14.10 -9.97 0.04
N LYS A 143 13.78 -10.90 0.94
CA LYS A 143 13.19 -12.22 0.61
C LYS A 143 11.73 -12.30 1.03
N TYR A 144 11.39 -11.75 2.20
CA TYR A 144 10.03 -11.78 2.73
C TYR A 144 9.41 -10.39 2.76
N SER A 145 8.10 -10.35 2.61
CA SER A 145 7.27 -9.17 2.85
C SER A 145 6.33 -9.45 4.02
N ALA A 146 6.14 -8.48 4.89
CA ALA A 146 5.20 -8.58 6.00
C ALA A 146 3.75 -8.39 5.51
N GLU A 147 2.84 -9.23 6.00
CA GLU A 147 1.40 -9.09 5.85
C GLU A 147 0.79 -9.03 7.25
N ILE A 148 0.18 -7.90 7.61
CA ILE A 148 -0.39 -7.73 8.94
C ILE A 148 -1.66 -8.58 9.06
N ALA A 149 -1.72 -9.42 10.09
CA ALA A 149 -2.85 -10.30 10.32
C ALA A 149 -4.18 -9.53 10.50
N HIS A 150 -5.29 -10.20 10.14
CA HIS A 150 -6.61 -9.56 10.15
C HIS A 150 -7.11 -9.23 11.57
N ASN A 151 -6.64 -9.93 12.59
CA ASN A 151 -7.01 -9.76 14.00
C ASN A 151 -6.36 -8.53 14.65
N VAL A 152 -5.31 -7.96 14.06
CA VAL A 152 -4.59 -6.81 14.60
C VAL A 152 -5.44 -5.54 14.45
N SER A 153 -5.59 -4.80 15.57
CA SER A 153 -6.27 -3.50 15.66
C SER A 153 -5.44 -2.35 15.07
N SER A 154 -6.06 -1.19 14.84
CA SER A 154 -5.43 -0.01 14.22
C SER A 154 -4.20 0.47 14.99
N ARG A 155 -4.29 0.61 16.33
CA ARG A 155 -3.17 1.07 17.18
C ARG A 155 -1.91 0.20 17.00
N LYS A 156 -2.06 -1.13 17.00
CA LYS A 156 -0.92 -2.04 16.80
C LYS A 156 -0.42 -2.04 15.35
N ARG A 157 -1.32 -1.80 14.38
CA ARG A 157 -0.94 -1.66 12.96
C ARG A 157 -0.01 -0.48 12.73
N LYS A 158 -0.27 0.67 13.35
CA LYS A 158 0.62 1.84 13.29
C LYS A 158 2.03 1.50 13.77
N ALA A 159 2.15 0.95 14.97
CA ALA A 159 3.44 0.53 15.52
C ALA A 159 4.17 -0.51 14.64
N ILE A 160 3.44 -1.41 13.98
CA ILE A 160 4.03 -2.38 13.04
C ILE A 160 4.54 -1.70 11.77
N VAL A 161 3.78 -0.75 11.23
CA VAL A 161 4.15 0.00 10.02
C VAL A 161 5.37 0.88 10.29
N GLU A 162 5.35 1.67 11.37
CA GLU A 162 6.48 2.50 11.80
C GLU A 162 7.76 1.67 11.97
N LYS A 163 7.65 0.51 12.64
CA LYS A 163 8.78 -0.40 12.83
C LYS A 163 9.26 -1.01 11.51
N ALA A 164 8.35 -1.33 10.60
CA ALA A 164 8.69 -1.87 9.29
C ALA A 164 9.40 -0.82 8.41
N GLU A 165 9.01 0.44 8.50
CA GLU A 165 9.66 1.56 7.82
C GLU A 165 11.09 1.76 8.33
N GLN A 166 11.30 1.73 9.65
CA GLN A 166 12.64 1.80 10.26
C GLN A 166 13.56 0.67 9.78
N LEU A 167 13.05 -0.55 9.68
CA LEU A 167 13.82 -1.73 9.28
C LEU A 167 13.91 -1.92 7.76
N GLY A 168 13.22 -1.09 6.96
CA GLY A 168 13.15 -1.24 5.52
C GLY A 168 12.51 -2.56 5.09
N VAL A 169 11.40 -2.96 5.72
CA VAL A 169 10.63 -4.16 5.39
C VAL A 169 9.38 -3.77 4.59
N LYS A 170 9.15 -4.44 3.47
CA LYS A 170 7.94 -4.20 2.65
C LYS A 170 6.71 -4.80 3.31
N VAL A 171 5.71 -3.96 3.62
CA VAL A 171 4.39 -4.39 4.10
C VAL A 171 3.39 -4.42 2.94
N THR A 172 2.64 -5.51 2.78
CA THR A 172 1.68 -5.68 1.67
C THR A 172 0.37 -4.92 1.88
N ASN A 173 -0.11 -4.84 3.12
CA ASN A 173 -1.39 -4.25 3.51
C ASN A 173 -1.22 -3.05 4.47
N ALA A 174 -0.25 -2.17 4.20
CA ALA A 174 0.12 -1.06 5.08
C ALA A 174 -1.06 -0.13 5.41
N ALA A 175 -1.84 0.27 4.41
CA ALA A 175 -2.98 1.19 4.58
C ALA A 175 -4.24 0.55 5.17
N ALA A 176 -4.26 -0.77 5.42
CA ALA A 176 -5.49 -1.44 5.82
C ALA A 176 -5.87 -1.10 7.28
N LYS A 177 -7.12 -0.66 7.49
CA LYS A 177 -7.74 -0.26 8.78
C LYS A 177 -7.19 1.01 9.44
N LEU A 178 -6.25 1.73 8.80
CA LEU A 178 -5.83 3.05 9.24
C LEU A 178 -6.76 4.08 8.60
N ARG A 179 -7.44 4.88 9.42
CA ARG A 179 -8.27 6.01 8.98
C ARG A 179 -7.38 7.26 9.04
N ALA A 180 -7.44 8.10 8.02
CA ALA A 180 -6.54 9.25 7.85
C ALA A 180 -6.63 10.29 8.98
N GLU A 181 -7.69 10.30 9.79
CA GLU A 181 -7.90 11.26 10.88
C GLU A 181 -6.89 11.14 12.02
N GLU A 182 -6.22 9.99 12.18
CA GLU A 182 -5.28 9.78 13.28
C GLU A 182 -3.80 9.96 12.87
N ASP A 183 -3.51 10.35 11.62
CA ASP A 183 -2.15 10.49 11.07
C ASP A 183 -1.76 11.98 10.83
N ALA A 184 -2.47 12.93 11.46
CA ALA A 184 -2.24 14.38 11.40
C ALA A 184 -1.63 14.93 12.69
#